data_AF-A0A3S2Q2E4-F1
#
_entry.id   AF-A0A3S2Q2E4-F1
#
_cell.length_a   1.000
_cell.length_b   1.000
_cell.length_c   1.000
_cell.angle_alpha   90.00
_cell.angle_beta   90.00
_cell.angle_gamma   90.00
#
_symmetry.space_group_name_H-M   'P 1'
#
loop_
_entity.id
_entity.type
_entity.pdbx_description
1 polymer ?
#
loop_
_entity_poly.entity_id
_entity_poly.type
_entity_poly.pdbx_seq_one_letter_code
_entity_poly.pdbx_strand_id
1 'polypeptide(L)'
;MIFFKLLILVLTLSAACGLRCYTCTAAEPKSCTDTKACSVVFNRCFLLRVEGYDMVTKGCQSSAFCVGAMSCCEGDLCNSSAQLGSSFLLIMLTSAILQLFL
;
A
#
# COMPACT_ATOMS: atom_id res chain seq x y z
N MET A 1 6.67 -18.97 -27.02
CA MET A 1 7.07 -19.70 -25.78
C MET A 1 8.03 -18.94 -24.86
N ILE A 2 8.94 -18.09 -25.37
CA ILE A 2 9.86 -17.28 -24.53
C ILE A 2 9.14 -16.20 -23.70
N PHE A 3 8.14 -15.51 -24.27
CA PHE A 3 7.34 -14.51 -23.56
C PHE A 3 6.60 -15.06 -22.34
N PHE A 4 6.01 -16.26 -22.45
CA PHE A 4 5.33 -16.90 -21.32
C PHE A 4 6.29 -17.26 -20.19
N LYS A 5 7.51 -17.73 -20.50
CA LYS A 5 8.54 -17.99 -19.49
C LYS A 5 9.01 -16.72 -18.79
N LEU A 6 9.20 -15.62 -19.54
CA LEU A 6 9.58 -14.33 -18.97
C LEU A 6 8.47 -13.76 -18.07
N LEU A 7 7.22 -13.86 -18.50
CA LEU A 7 6.05 -13.45 -17.72
C LEU A 7 5.95 -14.23 -16.41
N ILE A 8 6.09 -15.56 -16.45
CA ILE A 8 6.09 -16.40 -15.26
C ILE A 8 7.23 -16.01 -14.32
N LEU A 9 8.45 -15.79 -14.85
CA LEU A 9 9.59 -15.38 -14.04
C LEU A 9 9.33 -14.04 -13.34
N VAL A 10 8.82 -13.03 -14.05
CA VAL A 10 8.47 -11.71 -13.50
C VAL A 10 7.41 -11.85 -12.41
N LEU A 11 6.34 -12.62 -12.66
CA LEU A 11 5.28 -12.84 -11.67
C LEU A 11 5.80 -13.55 -10.40
N THR A 12 6.66 -14.56 -10.56
CA THR A 12 7.26 -15.28 -9.42
C THR A 12 8.24 -14.42 -8.63
N LEU A 13 9.01 -13.56 -9.30
CA LEU A 13 9.96 -12.65 -8.64
C LEU A 13 9.22 -11.53 -7.90
N SER A 14 8.12 -11.03 -8.47
CA SER A 14 7.22 -10.10 -7.78
C SER A 14 6.55 -10.73 -6.56
N ALA A 15 6.20 -12.03 -6.60
CA ALA A 15 5.64 -12.72 -5.44
C ALA A 15 6.70 -12.99 -4.34
N ALA A 16 7.98 -13.16 -4.72
CA ALA A 16 9.08 -13.31 -3.76
C ALA A 16 9.43 -12.00 -3.04
N CYS A 17 9.21 -10.87 -3.70
CA CYS A 17 9.24 -9.55 -3.09
C CYS A 17 7.89 -9.28 -2.43
N GLY A 18 7.70 -9.74 -1.19
CA GLY A 18 6.47 -9.48 -0.42
C GLY A 18 6.06 -8.00 -0.41
N LEU A 19 4.79 -7.75 -0.05
CA LEU A 19 4.13 -6.44 -0.01
C LEU A 19 5.07 -5.29 0.33
N ARG A 20 5.14 -4.22 -0.47
CA ARG A 20 5.94 -3.03 -0.15
C ARG A 20 5.07 -1.98 0.53
N CYS A 21 5.55 -1.42 1.64
CA CYS A 21 4.83 -0.36 2.37
C CYS A 21 5.75 0.82 2.68
N TYR A 22 5.17 2.01 2.84
CA TYR A 22 5.88 3.12 3.47
C TYR A 22 6.20 2.80 4.94
N THR A 23 7.36 3.23 5.42
CA THR A 23 7.83 2.96 6.78
C THR A 23 8.45 4.21 7.41
N CYS A 24 7.99 4.55 8.60
CA CYS A 24 8.54 5.65 9.41
C CYS A 24 7.96 5.56 10.81
N THR A 25 8.63 6.20 11.77
CA THR A 25 8.16 6.31 13.16
C THR A 25 8.07 7.78 13.52
N ALA A 26 6.90 8.22 13.99
CA ALA A 26 6.65 9.60 14.42
C ALA A 26 7.24 10.67 13.49
N ALA A 27 6.98 10.54 12.19
CA ALA A 27 7.49 11.45 11.16
C ALA A 27 6.38 12.34 10.62
N GLU A 28 6.75 13.52 10.10
CA GLU A 28 5.83 14.36 9.35
C GLU A 28 5.27 13.57 8.13
N PRO A 29 3.95 13.65 7.85
CA PRO A 29 3.32 12.82 6.82
C PRO A 29 3.98 12.88 5.45
N LYS A 30 4.54 14.04 5.08
CA LYS A 30 5.18 14.28 3.79
C LYS A 30 6.63 13.79 3.73
N SER A 31 7.34 13.74 4.86
CA SER A 31 8.73 13.27 4.92
C SER A 31 8.84 11.75 4.98
N CYS A 32 7.74 11.06 5.33
CA CYS A 32 7.66 9.60 5.35
C CYS A 32 7.56 9.00 3.94
N THR A 33 8.69 8.97 3.23
CA THR A 33 8.82 8.45 1.86
C THR A 33 9.60 7.13 1.77
N ASP A 34 10.27 6.73 2.85
CA ASP A 34 10.99 5.46 2.93
C ASP A 34 10.04 4.28 2.76
N THR A 35 10.51 3.25 2.05
CA THR A 35 9.73 2.03 1.77
C THR A 35 10.51 0.79 2.14
N LYS A 36 9.79 -0.25 2.57
CA LYS A 36 10.38 -1.58 2.82
C LYS A 36 9.48 -2.67 2.27
N ALA A 37 10.10 -3.77 1.86
CA ALA A 37 9.38 -5.02 1.61
C ALA A 37 8.97 -5.63 2.96
N CYS A 38 7.74 -6.12 3.03
CA CYS A 38 7.20 -6.81 4.18
C CYS A 38 7.54 -8.29 4.11
N SER A 39 7.79 -8.90 5.27
CA SER A 39 7.80 -10.36 5.38
C SER A 39 6.40 -10.90 5.10
N VAL A 40 6.32 -12.16 4.62
CA VAL A 40 5.07 -12.85 4.23
C VAL A 40 3.99 -12.82 5.33
N VAL A 41 4.41 -12.79 6.60
CA VAL A 41 3.48 -12.73 7.75
C VAL A 41 2.79 -11.36 7.89
N PHE A 42 3.43 -10.30 7.43
CA PHE A 42 2.91 -8.93 7.47
C PHE A 42 2.25 -8.59 6.14
N ASN A 43 1.02 -9.07 5.97
CA ASN A 43 0.23 -8.98 4.74
C ASN A 43 -0.59 -7.69 4.58
N ARG A 44 -0.38 -6.68 5.44
CA ARG A 44 -1.03 -5.37 5.35
C ARG A 44 0.00 -4.26 5.47
N CYS A 45 -0.25 -3.13 4.82
CA CYS A 45 0.39 -1.88 5.20
C CYS A 45 -0.46 -1.19 6.26
N PHE A 46 0.17 -0.47 7.19
CA PHE A 46 -0.55 0.32 8.19
C PHE A 46 -0.14 1.80 8.19
N LEU A 47 -1.04 2.62 8.70
CA LEU A 47 -0.86 4.03 9.04
C LEU A 47 -1.52 4.30 10.40
N LEU A 48 -0.74 4.83 11.32
CA LEU A 48 -1.19 5.31 12.62
C LEU A 48 -0.92 6.82 12.70
N ARG A 49 -1.92 7.60 13.10
CA ARG A 49 -1.77 9.03 13.41
C ARG A 49 -1.51 9.19 14.90
N VAL A 50 -0.54 10.02 15.26
CA VAL A 50 -0.27 10.34 16.67
C VAL A 50 -1.27 11.40 17.10
N GLU A 51 -2.10 11.11 18.10
CA GLU A 51 -3.05 12.12 18.60
C GLU A 51 -2.33 13.34 19.17
N GLY A 52 -2.83 14.54 18.85
CA GLY A 52 -2.25 15.80 19.30
C GLY A 52 -1.05 16.32 18.48
N TYR A 53 -0.55 15.54 17.51
CA TYR A 53 0.58 15.93 16.65
C TYR A 53 0.28 15.58 15.18
N ASP A 54 0.70 16.40 14.22
CA ASP A 54 0.64 16.03 12.79
C ASP A 54 1.81 15.10 12.43
N MET A 55 1.84 13.94 13.08
CA MET A 55 2.86 12.91 12.90
C MET A 55 2.21 11.57 12.59
N VAL A 56 2.89 10.78 11.77
CA VAL A 56 2.44 9.44 11.37
C VAL A 56 3.51 8.40 11.67
N THR A 57 3.03 7.20 11.97
CA THR A 57 3.83 5.98 11.99
C THR A 57 3.25 5.05 10.93
N LYS A 58 4.13 4.51 10.08
CA LYS A 58 3.74 3.65 8.96
C LYS A 58 4.60 2.40 8.93
N GLY A 59 4.07 1.32 8.37
CA GLY A 59 4.85 0.12 8.15
C GLY A 59 4.03 -1.06 7.66
N CYS A 60 4.57 -2.25 7.92
CA CYS A 60 3.94 -3.53 7.65
C CYS A 60 3.23 -4.04 8.90
N GLN A 61 2.07 -4.66 8.74
CA GLN A 61 1.31 -5.27 9.82
C GLN A 61 0.67 -6.58 9.36
N SER A 62 0.44 -7.51 10.31
CA SER A 62 -0.37 -8.69 10.04
C SER A 62 -1.85 -8.33 10.17
N SER A 63 -2.67 -8.85 9.27
CA SER A 63 -4.13 -8.70 9.31
C SER A 63 -4.75 -8.98 10.68
N ALA A 64 -4.21 -9.91 11.46
CA ALA A 64 -4.69 -10.22 12.82
C ALA A 64 -4.51 -9.07 13.82
N PHE A 65 -3.50 -8.21 13.61
CA PHE A 65 -3.20 -7.05 14.45
C PHE A 65 -3.64 -5.73 13.82
N CYS A 66 -4.39 -5.78 12.72
CA CYS A 66 -5.03 -4.61 12.15
C CYS A 66 -6.33 -4.29 12.90
N VAL A 67 -6.19 -3.66 14.07
CA VAL A 67 -7.31 -3.34 14.97
C VAL A 67 -7.14 -1.96 15.60
N GLY A 68 -8.20 -1.42 16.20
CA GLY A 68 -8.16 -0.15 16.91
C GLY A 68 -8.04 1.07 15.99
N ALA A 69 -7.22 2.06 16.40
CA ALA A 69 -7.02 3.32 15.67
C ALA A 69 -6.06 3.22 14.47
N MET A 70 -5.56 2.02 14.17
CA MET A 70 -4.67 1.77 13.05
C MET A 70 -5.47 1.61 11.74
N SER A 71 -5.16 2.43 10.74
CA SER A 71 -5.67 2.21 9.37
C SER A 71 -4.76 1.20 8.68
N CYS A 72 -5.32 0.13 8.11
CA CYS A 72 -4.56 -0.78 7.26
C CYS A 72 -5.21 -0.97 5.89
N CYS A 73 -4.38 -1.36 4.94
CA CYS A 73 -4.77 -1.59 3.57
C CYS A 73 -3.93 -2.73 2.95
N GLU A 74 -4.43 -3.26 1.84
CA GLU A 74 -3.73 -4.21 0.98
C GLU A 74 -3.19 -3.51 -0.27
N GLY A 75 -2.13 -4.05 -0.84
CA GLY A 75 -1.49 -3.53 -2.05
C GLY A 75 -0.29 -2.63 -1.76
N ASP A 76 0.64 -2.61 -2.71
CA ASP A 76 1.90 -1.89 -2.55
C ASP A 76 1.67 -0.40 -2.30
N LEU A 77 2.35 0.14 -1.29
CA LEU A 77 2.38 1.55 -0.93
C LEU A 77 1.00 2.17 -0.63
N CYS A 78 -0.01 1.34 -0.36
CA CYS A 78 -1.39 1.78 -0.10
C CYS A 78 -1.51 2.67 1.14
N ASN A 79 -0.54 2.60 2.08
CA ASN A 79 -0.47 3.43 3.27
C ASN A 79 0.15 4.81 3.01
N SER A 80 0.00 5.33 1.79
CA SER A 80 0.38 6.71 1.49
C SER A 80 -0.42 7.67 2.39
N SER A 81 0.24 8.72 2.85
CA SER A 81 -0.39 9.79 3.65
C SER A 81 -1.27 10.70 2.79
N ALA A 82 -1.31 10.44 1.48
CA ALA A 82 -2.28 11.05 0.60
C ALA A 82 -3.66 10.54 1.03
N GLN A 83 -4.34 11.37 1.81
CA GLN A 83 -5.78 11.55 1.71
C GLN A 83 -6.08 11.40 0.23
N LEU A 84 -6.66 10.26 -0.18
CA LEU A 84 -7.01 10.03 -1.57
C LEU A 84 -7.95 11.18 -1.91
N GLY A 85 -7.41 12.21 -2.57
CA GLY A 85 -8.22 13.31 -3.05
C GLY A 85 -9.30 12.68 -3.90
N SER A 86 -10.53 13.20 -3.80
CA SER A 86 -11.70 12.74 -4.55
C SER A 86 -11.40 12.38 -6.01
N SER A 87 -10.38 13.02 -6.61
CA SER A 87 -9.78 12.69 -7.91
C SER A 87 -9.39 11.23 -8.13
N PHE A 88 -8.81 10.50 -7.16
CA PHE A 88 -8.46 9.08 -7.39
C PHE A 88 -9.70 8.19 -7.50
N LEU A 89 -10.74 8.47 -6.70
CA LEU A 89 -12.03 7.80 -6.81
C LEU A 89 -12.69 8.09 -8.17
N LEU A 90 -12.61 9.34 -8.63
CA LEU A 90 -13.12 9.73 -9.96
C LEU A 90 -12.40 8.99 -11.09
N ILE A 91 -11.08 8.82 -11.01
CA ILE A 91 -10.29 8.08 -12.01
C ILE A 91 -10.67 6.59 -12.03
N MET A 92 -10.85 5.98 -10.85
CA MET A 92 -11.30 4.59 -10.75
C MET A 92 -12.70 4.38 -11.33
N LEU A 93 -13.63 5.31 -11.05
CA LEU A 93 -14.98 5.30 -11.60
C LEU A 93 -14.98 5.45 -13.13
N THR A 94 -14.22 6.39 -13.69
CA THR A 94 -14.17 6.58 -15.15
C THR A 94 -13.53 5.39 -15.86
N SER A 95 -12.52 4.74 -15.27
CA SER A 95 -11.92 3.52 -15.79
C SER A 95 -12.94 2.37 -15.87
N ALA A 96 -13.69 2.12 -14.79
CA ALA A 96 -14.70 1.06 -14.76
C ALA A 96 -15.83 1.29 -15.78
N ILE A 97 -16.24 2.54 -15.96
CA ILE A 97 -17.28 2.92 -16.92
C ILE A 97 -16.79 2.74 -18.37
N LEU A 98 -15.55 3.12 -18.68
CA LEU A 98 -14.97 2.90 -20.01
C LEU A 98 -14.90 1.42 -20.38
N GLN A 99 -14.63 0.53 -19.43
CA GLN A 99 -14.64 -0.92 -19.66
C GLN A 99 -16.04 -1.51 -19.89
N LEU A 100 -17.12 -0.83 -19.46
CA LEU A 100 -18.50 -1.23 -19.76
C LEU A 100 -18.95 -0.80 -21.16
N PHE A 101 -18.29 0.21 -21.73
CA PHE A 101 -18.63 0.79 -23.03
C PHE A 101 -17.68 0.37 -24.17
N LEU A 102 -16.65 -0.42 -23.86
CA LEU A 102 -15.72 -1.03 -24.83
C LEU A 102 -16.01 -2.52 -24.96
#